data_AF-A0A0D6TR47-F1
#
_entry.id   AF-A0A0D6TR47-F1
#
_cell.length_a   1.000
_cell.length_b   1.000
_cell.length_c   1.000
_cell.angle_alpha   90.00
_cell.angle_beta   90.00
_cell.angle_gamma   90.00
#
_symmetry.space_group_name_H-M   'P 1'
#
loop_
_entity.id
_entity.type
_entity.pdbx_description
1 polymer ?
#
loop_
_entity_poly.entity_id
_entity_poly.type
_entity_poly.pdbx_seq_one_letter_code
_entity_poly.pdbx_strand_id
1 'polypeptide(L)'
;MKFIVKIVLGLFIIFLATPTIVTALDSDVNLSYFYNLGEEEESHSTFNEIKFIPSIFSIPLKIDFEGYQRIKFSILSDRKVNSIAPNIFLPPPELR
;
A
#
# COMPACT_ATOMS: atom_id res chain seq x y z
N MET A 1 -9.60 -29.05 -30.50
CA MET A 1 -9.43 -27.62 -30.17
C MET A 1 -10.75 -26.91 -29.84
N LYS A 2 -11.71 -26.78 -30.77
CA LYS A 2 -12.97 -26.06 -30.51
C LYS A 2 -13.81 -26.60 -29.33
N PHE A 3 -13.79 -27.91 -29.08
CA PHE A 3 -14.50 -28.52 -27.95
C PHE A 3 -13.90 -28.15 -26.59
N ILE A 4 -12.56 -28.23 -26.46
CA ILE A 4 -11.83 -27.85 -25.24
C ILE A 4 -12.03 -26.35 -24.97
N VAL A 5 -11.96 -25.51 -26.00
CA VAL A 5 -12.23 -24.07 -25.86
C VAL A 5 -13.64 -23.81 -25.33
N LYS A 6 -14.65 -24.56 -25.80
CA LYS A 6 -16.02 -24.46 -25.28
C LYS A 6 -16.13 -24.88 -23.82
N ILE A 7 -15.39 -25.91 -23.39
CA ILE A 7 -15.36 -26.34 -21.99
C ILE A 7 -14.75 -25.25 -21.11
N VAL A 8 -13.58 -24.73 -21.49
CA VAL A 8 -12.89 -23.67 -20.74
C VAL A 8 -13.74 -22.41 -20.69
N LEU A 9 -14.37 -22.03 -21.81
CA LEU A 9 -15.28 -20.89 -21.87
C LEU A 9 -16.50 -21.10 -20.96
N GLY A 10 -17.08 -22.29 -20.95
CA GLY A 10 -18.19 -22.62 -20.06
C GLY A 10 -17.79 -22.52 -18.58
N LEU A 11 -16.64 -23.07 -18.21
CA LEU A 11 -16.10 -22.97 -16.86
C LEU A 11 -15.88 -21.50 -16.46
N PHE A 12 -15.31 -20.70 -17.36
CA PHE A 12 -15.08 -19.28 -17.12
C PHE A 12 -16.38 -18.50 -16.89
N ILE A 13 -17.41 -18.74 -17.72
CA ILE A 13 -18.71 -18.07 -17.58
C ILE A 13 -19.38 -18.46 -16.26
N ILE A 14 -19.36 -19.75 -15.89
CA ILE A 14 -19.95 -20.23 -14.63
C ILE A 14 -19.19 -19.62 -13.44
N PHE A 15 -17.87 -19.61 -13.48
CA PHE A 15 -17.04 -18.98 -12.45
C PHE A 15 -17.39 -17.50 -12.27
N LEU A 16 -17.51 -16.74 -13.36
CA LEU A 16 -17.85 -15.32 -13.30
C LEU A 16 -19.27 -15.06 -12.76
N ALA A 17 -20.22 -15.92 -13.13
CA ALA A 17 -21.62 -15.80 -12.74
C ALA A 17 -21.90 -16.26 -11.30
N THR A 18 -21.02 -17.08 -10.72
CA THR A 18 -21.20 -17.69 -9.39
C THR A 18 -21.51 -16.67 -8.29
N PRO A 19 -20.72 -15.60 -8.06
CA PRO A 19 -21.03 -14.63 -7.01
C PRO A 19 -22.36 -13.92 -7.28
N THR A 20 -22.67 -13.59 -8.53
CA THR A 20 -23.93 -12.92 -8.91
C THR A 20 -25.15 -13.79 -8.64
N ILE A 21 -25.10 -15.09 -8.99
CA ILE A 21 -26.21 -16.02 -8.74
C ILE A 21 -26.39 -16.22 -7.24
N VAL A 22 -25.30 -16.34 -6.49
CA VAL A 22 -25.32 -16.55 -5.05
C VAL A 22 -25.90 -15.32 -4.32
N THR A 23 -25.48 -14.09 -4.67
CA THR A 23 -26.08 -12.86 -4.12
C THR A 23 -27.55 -12.69 -4.50
N ALA A 24 -27.97 -13.17 -5.68
CA ALA A 24 -29.36 -13.09 -6.12
C ALA A 24 -30.29 -14.03 -5.35
N LEU A 25 -29.76 -15.14 -4.82
CA LEU A 25 -30.50 -16.09 -3.99
C LEU A 25 -30.55 -15.65 -2.53
N ASP A 26 -29.44 -15.10 -2.03
CA ASP A 26 -29.31 -14.63 -0.65
C ASP A 26 -28.40 -13.41 -0.61
N SER A 27 -28.97 -12.26 -0.23
CA SER A 27 -28.23 -10.99 -0.15
C SER A 27 -27.26 -10.94 1.02
N ASP A 28 -27.45 -11.78 2.03
CA ASP A 28 -26.72 -11.71 3.30
C ASP A 28 -25.53 -12.70 3.32
N VAL A 29 -25.32 -13.41 2.21
CA VAL A 29 -24.23 -14.38 2.06
C VAL A 29 -22.87 -13.70 1.93
N ASN A 30 -21.89 -14.22 2.66
CA ASN A 30 -20.55 -13.66 2.68
C ASN A 30 -19.73 -14.15 1.46
N LEU A 31 -19.42 -13.24 0.53
CA LEU A 31 -18.61 -13.51 -0.67
C LEU A 31 -17.14 -13.11 -0.55
N SER A 32 -16.68 -12.68 0.62
CA SER A 32 -15.30 -12.21 0.82
C SER A 32 -14.28 -13.26 0.39
N TYR A 33 -14.51 -14.54 0.72
CA TYR A 33 -13.63 -15.64 0.36
C TYR A 33 -13.50 -15.83 -1.17
N PHE A 34 -14.58 -15.59 -1.92
CA PHE A 34 -14.56 -15.72 -3.39
C PHE A 34 -13.71 -14.63 -4.05
N TYR A 35 -13.76 -13.40 -3.54
CA TYR A 35 -13.01 -12.27 -4.08
C TYR A 35 -11.56 -12.19 -3.55
N ASN A 36 -11.33 -12.59 -2.30
CA ASN A 36 -10.00 -12.49 -1.66
C ASN A 36 -9.04 -13.60 -2.09
N LEU A 37 -9.49 -14.63 -2.81
CA LEU A 37 -8.64 -15.72 -3.30
C LEU A 37 -7.48 -15.22 -4.18
N GLY A 38 -7.60 -14.05 -4.80
CA GLY A 38 -6.54 -13.43 -5.62
C GLY A 38 -5.60 -12.48 -4.86
N GLU A 39 -5.99 -11.96 -3.69
CA GLU A 39 -5.17 -11.00 -2.93
C GLU A 39 -4.10 -11.68 -2.06
N GLU A 40 -4.36 -12.91 -1.60
CA GLU A 40 -3.44 -13.62 -0.69
C GLU A 40 -2.12 -14.03 -1.37
N GLU A 41 -2.06 -14.11 -2.71
CA GLU A 41 -0.83 -14.45 -3.45
C GLU A 41 0.17 -13.26 -3.58
N GLU A 42 -0.25 -12.00 -3.42
CA GLU A 42 0.63 -10.83 -3.63
C GLU A 42 1.38 -10.36 -2.36
N SER A 43 0.92 -10.78 -1.17
CA SER A 43 1.37 -10.23 0.12
C SER A 43 2.42 -11.08 0.87
N HIS A 44 3.36 -11.70 0.17
CA HIS A 44 4.51 -12.37 0.81
C HIS A 44 5.87 -11.77 0.46
N SER A 45 5.92 -10.52 -0.04
CA SER A 45 7.16 -9.75 0.07
C SER A 45 7.19 -9.08 1.44
N THR A 46 7.88 -9.71 2.39
CA THR A 46 8.26 -9.08 3.65
C THR A 46 8.89 -7.73 3.31
N PHE A 47 8.24 -6.63 3.69
CA PHE A 47 8.80 -5.29 3.51
C PHE A 47 10.15 -5.26 4.22
N ASN A 48 11.24 -5.36 3.46
CA ASN A 48 12.59 -5.23 4.01
C ASN A 48 12.78 -3.76 4.35
N GLU A 49 12.48 -3.40 5.60
CA GLU A 49 12.77 -2.07 6.14
C GLU A 49 14.22 -1.71 5.82
N ILE A 50 14.42 -0.62 5.09
CA ILE A 50 15.76 -0.09 4.80
C ILE A 50 16.29 0.49 6.11
N LYS A 51 17.14 -0.27 6.80
CA LYS A 51 17.88 0.21 7.98
C LYS A 51 18.88 1.27 7.53
N PHE A 52 18.47 2.54 7.52
CA PHE A 52 19.38 3.64 7.26
C PHE A 52 20.23 3.91 8.50
N ILE A 53 21.50 3.47 8.46
CA ILE A 53 22.50 3.90 9.43
C ILE A 53 23.03 5.26 8.95
N PRO A 54 22.84 6.36 9.69
CA PRO A 54 23.38 7.64 9.28
C PRO A 54 24.90 7.61 9.43
N SER A 55 25.60 7.26 8.34
CA SER A 55 27.03 7.49 8.25
C SER A 55 27.22 8.99 8.05
N ILE A 56 27.82 9.66 9.04
CA ILE A 56 28.28 11.04 8.89
C ILE A 56 29.46 10.99 7.92
N PHE A 57 29.17 11.07 6.63
CA PHE A 57 30.19 11.24 5.61
C PHE A 57 30.59 12.71 5.61
N SER A 58 31.63 13.05 6.38
CA SER A 58 32.24 14.38 6.33
C SER A 58 33.01 14.53 5.02
N ILE A 59 32.31 14.97 3.98
CA ILE A 59 32.95 15.48 2.76
C ILE A 59 33.65 16.79 3.16
N PRO A 60 34.97 16.93 3.02
CA PRO A 60 35.60 18.23 3.19
C PRO A 60 35.24 19.09 1.96
N LEU A 61 34.08 19.74 2.03
CA LEU A 61 33.70 20.78 1.08
C LEU A 61 34.58 22.00 1.38
N LYS A 62 35.71 22.11 0.68
CA LYS A 62 36.47 23.36 0.60
C LYS A 62 35.66 24.33 -0.26
N ILE A 63 34.82 25.12 0.38
CA ILE A 63 34.12 26.23 -0.26
C ILE A 63 34.97 27.47 0.00
N ASP A 64 35.56 28.01 -1.07
CA ASP A 64 36.23 29.30 -1.04
C ASP A 64 35.16 30.39 -1.11
N PHE A 65 35.06 31.20 -0.06
CA PHE A 65 34.08 32.28 0.06
C PHE A 65 34.79 33.62 -0.12
N GLU A 66 35.12 33.98 -1.36
CA GLU A 66 35.37 35.38 -1.68
C GLU A 66 34.03 36.14 -1.71
N GLY A 67 33.75 36.80 -0.60
CA GLY A 67 32.69 37.79 -0.49
C GLY A 67 31.32 37.23 -0.14
N TYR A 68 30.60 38.02 0.64
CA TYR A 68 29.17 37.93 0.99
C TYR A 68 28.81 37.19 2.28
N GLN A 69 28.80 38.02 3.33
CA GLN A 69 27.86 38.14 4.46
C GLN A 69 27.38 36.86 5.16
N ARG A 70 27.79 36.72 6.43
CA ARG A 70 27.25 35.74 7.39
C ARG A 70 25.75 35.94 7.57
N ILE A 71 24.95 35.11 6.92
CA ILE A 71 23.56 34.91 7.33
C ILE A 71 23.58 33.99 8.54
N LYS A 72 23.34 34.54 9.74
CA LYS A 72 23.09 33.75 10.96
C LYS A 72 21.72 33.07 10.80
N PHE A 73 21.72 31.84 10.35
CA PHE A 73 20.54 30.98 10.47
C PHE A 73 20.62 30.25 11.82
N SER A 74 19.69 30.57 12.71
CA SER A 74 19.47 29.84 13.95
C SER A 74 18.67 28.57 13.65
N ILE A 75 19.33 27.41 13.73
CA ILE A 75 18.66 26.09 13.81
C ILE A 75 18.01 26.00 15.17
N LEU A 76 16.90 26.69 15.40
CA LEU A 76 16.10 26.51 16.60
C LEU A 76 14.63 26.65 16.23
N SER A 77 14.01 25.46 16.15
CA SER A 77 12.68 25.21 16.69
C SER A 77 11.44 25.64 15.89
N ASP A 78 11.36 25.27 14.61
CA ASP A 78 10.07 25.22 13.90
C ASP A 78 9.91 23.93 13.08
N ARG A 79 10.36 22.80 13.63
CA ARG A 79 9.95 21.48 13.12
C ARG A 79 8.54 21.16 13.60
N LYS A 80 7.55 21.92 13.14
CA LYS A 80 6.20 21.38 12.98
C LYS A 80 6.23 20.46 11.76
N VAL A 81 6.85 19.30 11.92
CA VAL A 81 6.65 18.19 11.00
C VAL A 81 5.22 17.74 11.27
N ASN A 82 4.27 18.41 10.63
CA ASN A 82 2.95 17.84 10.47
C ASN A 82 3.18 16.50 9.79
N SER A 83 2.93 15.42 10.53
CA SER A 83 2.82 14.09 9.96
C SER A 83 1.89 14.20 8.75
N ILE A 84 2.42 13.95 7.55
CA ILE A 84 1.63 13.81 6.31
C ILE A 84 1.03 12.39 6.27
N ALA A 85 0.92 11.71 7.41
CA ALA A 85 0.11 10.52 7.50
C ALA A 85 -1.36 10.95 7.47
N PRO A 86 -2.17 10.48 6.52
CA PRO A 86 -3.62 10.63 6.62
C PRO A 86 -4.05 10.00 7.94
N ASN A 87 -4.69 10.77 8.81
CA ASN A 87 -5.23 10.27 10.06
C ASN A 87 -6.46 9.42 9.70
N ILE A 88 -6.21 8.13 9.42
CA ILE A 88 -7.25 7.15 9.13
C ILE A 88 -7.96 6.84 10.44
N PHE A 89 -9.06 7.57 10.70
CA PHE A 89 -9.99 7.23 11.77
C PHE A 89 -10.78 6.02 11.32
N LEU A 90 -10.27 4.83 11.64
CA LEU A 90 -11.09 3.63 11.58
C LEU A 90 -12.09 3.69 12.74
N PRO A 91 -13.40 3.50 12.48
CA PRO A 91 -14.37 3.39 13.56
C PRO A 91 -13.98 2.21 14.46
N PRO A 92 -14.29 2.29 15.77
CA PRO A 92 -14.01 1.19 16.68
C PRO A 92 -14.66 -0.09 16.14
N PRO A 93 -13.95 -1.23 16.18
CA PRO A 93 -14.50 -2.50 15.73
C PRO A 93 -15.77 -2.79 16.53
N GLU A 94 -16.81 -3.26 15.85
CA GLU A 94 -18.02 -3.72 16.51
C GLU A 94 -17.65 -4.81 17.52
N LEU A 95 -17.86 -4.53 18.81
CA LEU A 95 -17.71 -5.52 19.87
C LEU A 95 -18.86 -6.53 19.68
N ARG A 96 -18.56 -7.65 19.03
CA ARG A 96 -19.45 -8.79 18.96
C ARG A 96 -19.27 -9.70 20.18
#